data_AF-A0A3D1V6Q2-F1
#
_entry.id   AF-A0A3D1V6Q2-F1
#
_cell.length_a   1.000
_cell.length_b   1.000
_cell.length_c   1.000
_cell.angle_alpha   90.00
_cell.angle_beta   90.00
_cell.angle_gamma   90.00
#
_symmetry.space_group_name_H-M   'P 1'
#
loop_
_entity.id
_entity.type
_entity.pdbx_description
1 polymer ?
#
loop_
_entity_poly.entity_id
_entity_poly.type
_entity_poly.pdbx_seq_one_letter_code
_entity_poly.pdbx_strand_id
1 'polypeptide(L)'
;RTDWRAMENVLDYCKGKGADRSALETRFGAGEGLRETLNALEQLALIERSDAGDVRLSMLGEQLAYAPDRARRRERLVEALLGYSPYRAPLERAVAEAFLLLDAPWVEHLWQVDMRLGQPRNRVEEARTFFFRMADEAGLGVFRRGVRGQTTRLELDEDIGAMLRPFLERPSSRIVVATQPSDAPELQSVGDSAPAEALSVPMTIAPGITVTIQVDMTDWDFERIERFLALVGHRRQGG
;
A
#
# COMPACT_ATOMS: atom_id res chain seq x y z
N ARG A 1 14.14 -13.86 -1.63
CA ARG A 1 12.67 -13.99 -1.69
C ARG A 1 12.13 -13.66 -0.31
N THR A 2 11.48 -12.52 -0.20
CA THR A 2 10.84 -12.04 1.02
C THR A 2 9.76 -13.02 1.50
N ASP A 3 9.81 -13.35 2.78
CA ASP A 3 8.72 -14.02 3.49
C ASP A 3 8.32 -13.20 4.72
N TRP A 4 7.13 -13.47 5.23
CA TRP A 4 6.60 -12.75 6.39
C TRP A 4 7.52 -12.84 7.60
N ARG A 5 8.13 -14.00 7.88
CA ARG A 5 9.00 -14.20 9.03
C ARG A 5 10.25 -13.31 8.97
N ALA A 6 10.81 -13.10 7.78
CA ALA A 6 11.91 -12.16 7.59
C ALA A 6 11.47 -10.72 7.95
N MET A 7 10.27 -10.32 7.54
CA MET A 7 9.70 -9.01 7.88
C MET A 7 9.46 -8.87 9.39
N GLU A 8 8.89 -9.89 10.03
CA GLU A 8 8.70 -9.91 11.49
C GLU A 8 10.02 -9.69 12.22
N ASN A 9 11.07 -10.41 11.84
CA ASN A 9 12.37 -10.28 12.47
C ASN A 9 12.95 -8.86 12.31
N VAL A 10 12.75 -8.23 11.15
CA VAL A 10 13.17 -6.84 10.92
C VAL A 10 12.34 -5.87 11.77
N LEU A 11 11.02 -6.03 11.83
CA LEU A 11 10.14 -5.22 12.68
C LEU A 11 10.54 -5.32 14.15
N ASP A 12 10.79 -6.54 14.64
CA ASP A 12 11.23 -6.80 16.00
C ASP A 12 12.61 -6.18 16.28
N TYR A 13 13.54 -6.24 15.32
CA TYR A 13 14.87 -5.64 15.47
C TYR A 13 14.83 -4.11 15.47
N CYS A 14 13.91 -3.50 14.73
CA CYS A 14 13.73 -2.06 14.65
C CYS A 14 12.91 -1.46 15.81
N LYS A 15 12.44 -2.28 16.77
CA LYS A 15 11.75 -1.80 17.98
C LYS A 15 12.58 -0.76 18.74
N GLY A 16 11.92 0.24 19.31
CA GLY A 16 12.56 1.33 20.04
C GLY A 16 13.02 2.46 19.13
N LYS A 17 14.33 2.62 18.92
CA LYS A 17 14.88 3.78 18.18
C LYS A 17 15.06 3.54 16.67
N GLY A 18 14.67 2.37 16.17
CA GLY A 18 15.04 1.91 14.84
C GLY A 18 16.43 1.27 14.79
N ALA A 19 16.93 1.05 13.58
CA ALA A 19 18.24 0.49 13.33
C ALA A 19 18.93 1.22 12.17
N ASP A 20 20.24 1.45 12.30
CA ASP A 20 21.02 1.94 11.18
C ASP A 20 21.25 0.84 10.13
N ARG A 21 21.60 1.27 8.92
CA ARG A 21 21.79 0.37 7.79
C ARG A 21 22.84 -0.71 8.05
N SER A 22 23.96 -0.34 8.68
CA SER A 22 25.07 -1.26 8.90
C SER A 22 24.74 -2.35 9.93
N ALA A 23 23.95 -1.99 10.95
CA ALA A 23 23.42 -2.92 11.94
C ALA A 23 22.46 -3.92 11.30
N LEU A 24 21.60 -3.46 10.38
CA LEU A 24 20.69 -4.34 9.63
C LEU A 24 21.45 -5.30 8.71
N GLU A 25 22.43 -4.79 7.95
CA GLU A 25 23.26 -5.61 7.06
C GLU A 25 24.08 -6.63 7.84
N THR A 26 24.59 -6.28 9.02
CA THR A 26 25.30 -7.21 9.91
C THR A 26 24.37 -8.31 10.43
N ARG A 27 23.14 -7.96 10.79
CA ARG A 27 22.19 -8.91 11.41
C ARG A 27 21.53 -9.85 10.39
N PHE A 28 21.13 -9.31 9.24
CA PHE A 28 20.31 -10.01 8.25
C PHE A 28 21.06 -10.38 6.97
N GLY A 29 22.33 -9.96 6.87
CA GLY A 29 23.15 -10.09 5.68
C GLY A 29 22.95 -8.92 4.71
N ALA A 30 24.06 -8.40 4.20
CA ALA A 30 24.03 -7.44 3.10
C ALA A 30 23.55 -8.14 1.81
N GLY A 31 22.68 -7.48 1.04
CA GLY A 31 22.31 -7.93 -0.30
C GLY A 31 20.82 -7.86 -0.63
N GLU A 32 20.45 -8.60 -1.66
CA GLU A 32 19.12 -8.52 -2.27
C GLU A 32 17.99 -8.93 -1.32
N GLY A 33 18.19 -9.94 -0.47
CA GLY A 33 17.14 -10.42 0.45
C GLY A 33 16.70 -9.38 1.47
N LEU A 34 17.65 -8.68 2.12
CA LEU A 34 17.35 -7.58 3.04
C LEU A 34 16.70 -6.43 2.29
N ARG A 35 17.22 -6.06 1.12
CA ARG A 35 16.65 -5.00 0.27
C ARG A 35 15.21 -5.28 -0.13
N GLU A 36 14.90 -6.50 -0.58
CA GLU A 36 13.53 -6.94 -0.91
C GLU A 36 12.61 -6.89 0.32
N THR A 37 13.10 -7.27 1.50
CA THR A 37 12.35 -7.24 2.76
C THR A 37 12.02 -5.82 3.19
N LEU A 38 13.01 -4.91 3.17
CA LEU A 38 12.81 -3.50 3.48
C LEU A 38 11.88 -2.82 2.49
N ASN A 39 12.01 -3.13 1.20
CA ASN A 39 11.08 -2.59 0.19
C ASN A 39 9.65 -3.05 0.43
N ALA A 40 9.43 -4.32 0.80
CA ALA A 40 8.09 -4.82 1.12
C ALA A 40 7.49 -4.15 2.37
N LEU A 41 8.30 -3.98 3.43
CA LEU A 41 7.90 -3.27 4.65
C LEU A 41 7.53 -1.81 4.38
N GLU A 42 8.30 -1.12 3.55
CA GLU A 42 8.04 0.27 3.18
C GLU A 42 6.79 0.40 2.29
N GLN A 43 6.59 -0.51 1.34
CA GLN A 43 5.38 -0.55 0.51
C GLN A 43 4.09 -0.77 1.32
N LEU A 44 4.19 -1.50 2.43
CA LEU A 44 3.10 -1.71 3.39
C LEU A 44 3.01 -0.59 4.43
N ALA A 45 3.81 0.48 4.29
CA ALA A 45 3.89 1.61 5.20
C ALA A 45 4.18 1.20 6.66
N LEU A 46 4.94 0.13 6.87
CA LEU A 46 5.31 -0.38 8.20
C LEU A 46 6.64 0.21 8.70
N ILE A 47 7.46 0.70 7.79
CA ILE A 47 8.73 1.35 8.11
C ILE A 47 8.89 2.63 7.30
N GLU A 48 9.76 3.50 7.80
CA GLU A 48 10.28 4.67 7.09
C GLU A 48 11.80 4.55 6.99
N ARG A 49 12.35 4.96 5.86
CA ARG A 49 13.80 4.99 5.61
C ARG A 49 14.27 6.43 5.43
N SER A 50 15.38 6.76 6.11
CA SER A 50 16.08 8.02 5.87
C SER A 50 16.98 7.93 4.65
N ASP A 51 17.48 9.09 4.18
CA ASP A 51 18.47 9.16 3.09
C ASP A 51 19.77 8.41 3.42
N ALA A 52 20.14 8.34 4.71
CA ALA A 52 21.29 7.58 5.18
C ALA A 52 21.06 6.05 5.18
N GLY A 53 19.81 5.61 4.97
CA GLY A 53 19.40 4.21 5.01
C GLY A 53 19.00 3.70 6.39
N ASP A 54 18.95 4.58 7.40
CA ASP A 54 18.42 4.22 8.73
C ASP A 54 16.93 3.90 8.61
N VAL A 55 16.50 2.86 9.34
CA VAL A 55 15.14 2.34 9.31
C VAL A 55 14.47 2.59 10.65
N ARG A 56 13.26 3.17 10.61
CA ARG A 56 12.38 3.31 11.77
C ARG A 56 11.03 2.69 11.50
N LEU A 57 10.36 2.24 12.56
CA LEU A 57 8.96 1.81 12.45
C LEU A 57 8.08 3.04 12.21
N SER A 58 7.10 2.92 11.31
CA SER A 58 6.01 3.88 11.24
C SER A 58 5.05 3.67 12.42
N MET A 59 4.06 4.54 12.60
CA MET A 59 3.02 4.33 13.61
C MET A 59 2.32 2.96 13.45
N LEU A 60 2.00 2.55 12.21
CA LEU A 60 1.39 1.25 11.96
C LEU A 60 2.38 0.10 12.21
N GLY A 61 3.65 0.30 11.84
CA GLY A 61 4.74 -0.64 12.14
C GLY A 61 4.93 -0.87 13.64
N GLU A 62 4.90 0.18 14.45
CA GLU A 62 4.99 0.08 15.90
C GLU A 62 3.79 -0.67 16.47
N GLN A 63 2.56 -0.32 16.06
CA GLN A 63 1.35 -1.00 16.52
C GLN A 63 1.35 -2.49 16.18
N LEU A 64 1.88 -2.85 15.01
CA LEU A 64 2.03 -4.23 14.57
C LEU A 64 3.13 -4.97 15.34
N ALA A 65 4.29 -4.34 15.53
CA ALA A 65 5.44 -4.93 16.20
C ALA A 65 5.21 -5.13 17.71
N TYR A 66 4.52 -4.17 18.36
CA TYR A 66 4.19 -4.19 19.79
C TYR A 66 2.79 -4.73 20.09
N ALA A 67 2.13 -5.37 19.12
CA ALA A 67 0.81 -5.96 19.33
C ALA A 67 0.83 -6.93 20.53
N PRO A 68 -0.07 -6.77 21.52
CA PRO A 68 -0.03 -7.56 22.75
C PRO A 68 -0.46 -9.02 22.56
N ASP A 69 -1.24 -9.27 21.50
CA ASP A 69 -1.79 -10.58 21.19
C ASP A 69 -1.93 -10.77 19.67
N ARG A 70 -2.21 -12.01 19.27
CA ARG A 70 -2.33 -12.39 17.86
C ARG A 70 -3.51 -11.72 17.17
N ALA A 71 -4.61 -11.44 17.87
CA ALA A 71 -5.80 -10.84 17.27
C ALA A 71 -5.54 -9.38 16.89
N ARG A 72 -4.96 -8.59 17.81
CA ARG A 72 -4.53 -7.21 17.53
C ARG A 72 -3.47 -7.15 16.43
N ARG A 73 -2.55 -8.12 16.42
CA ARG A 73 -1.55 -8.19 15.37
C ARG A 73 -2.16 -8.42 13.98
N ARG A 74 -3.13 -9.35 13.89
CA ARG A 74 -3.90 -9.59 12.67
C ARG A 74 -4.65 -8.35 12.22
N GLU A 75 -5.31 -7.65 13.14
CA GLU A 75 -6.01 -6.39 12.86
C GLU A 75 -5.08 -5.36 12.20
N ARG A 76 -3.86 -5.17 12.72
CA ARG A 76 -2.85 -4.26 12.13
C ARG A 76 -2.31 -4.74 10.79
N LEU A 77 -2.20 -6.06 10.61
CA LEU A 77 -1.78 -6.63 9.33
C LEU A 77 -2.85 -6.42 8.26
N VAL A 78 -4.14 -6.55 8.59
CA VAL A 78 -5.25 -6.21 7.70
C VAL A 78 -5.20 -4.73 7.30
N GLU A 79 -4.96 -3.84 8.28
CA GLU A 79 -4.79 -2.41 8.01
C GLU A 79 -3.63 -2.13 7.03
N ALA A 80 -2.49 -2.81 7.19
CA ALA A 80 -1.35 -2.69 6.28
C ALA A 80 -1.66 -3.23 4.87
N LEU A 81 -2.32 -4.39 4.77
CA LEU A 81 -2.73 -4.98 3.50
C LEU A 81 -3.68 -4.07 2.73
N LEU A 82 -4.70 -3.52 3.40
CA LEU A 82 -5.67 -2.62 2.78
C LEU A 82 -5.11 -1.22 2.51
N GLY A 83 -4.02 -0.82 3.19
CA GLY A 83 -3.26 0.39 2.89
C GLY A 83 -2.54 0.32 1.54
N TYR A 84 -2.16 -0.87 1.09
CA TYR A 84 -1.46 -1.07 -0.18
C TYR A 84 -2.43 -1.43 -1.30
N SER A 85 -2.62 -0.52 -2.26
CA SER A 85 -3.62 -0.63 -3.35
C SER A 85 -3.62 -2.00 -4.06
N PRO A 86 -2.47 -2.58 -4.46
CA PRO A 86 -2.45 -3.90 -5.09
C PRO A 86 -3.01 -5.03 -4.22
N TYR A 87 -2.93 -4.93 -2.89
CA TYR A 87 -3.52 -5.94 -2.00
C TYR A 87 -4.95 -5.61 -1.61
N ARG A 88 -5.29 -4.32 -1.53
CA ARG A 88 -6.67 -3.85 -1.31
C ARG A 88 -7.61 -4.29 -2.44
N ALA A 89 -7.24 -4.05 -3.70
CA ALA A 89 -8.15 -4.23 -4.83
C ALA A 89 -8.73 -5.67 -4.97
N PRO A 90 -7.93 -6.76 -4.88
CA PRO A 90 -8.46 -8.12 -4.85
C PRO A 90 -9.47 -8.36 -3.72
N LEU A 91 -9.19 -7.86 -2.52
CA LEU A 91 -10.02 -8.09 -1.33
C LEU A 91 -11.32 -7.28 -1.37
N GLU A 92 -11.23 -6.01 -1.80
CA GLU A 92 -12.39 -5.14 -1.96
C GLU A 92 -13.36 -5.71 -3.01
N ARG A 93 -12.83 -6.18 -4.14
CA ARG A 93 -13.62 -6.82 -5.19
C ARG A 93 -14.23 -8.15 -4.75
N ALA A 94 -13.47 -8.97 -4.00
CA ALA A 94 -14.00 -10.21 -3.43
C ALA A 94 -15.20 -9.96 -2.50
N VAL A 95 -15.12 -8.92 -1.65
CA VAL A 95 -16.23 -8.54 -0.76
C VAL A 95 -17.43 -8.02 -1.56
N ALA A 96 -17.19 -7.18 -2.57
CA ALA A 96 -18.26 -6.61 -3.39
C ALA A 96 -19.00 -7.68 -4.22
N GLU A 97 -18.29 -8.67 -4.75
CA GLU A 97 -18.83 -9.73 -5.62
C GLU A 97 -19.16 -11.02 -4.84
N ALA A 98 -18.99 -11.02 -3.52
CA ALA A 98 -19.18 -12.18 -2.63
C ALA A 98 -18.35 -13.41 -3.04
N PHE A 99 -17.11 -13.19 -3.50
CA PHE A 99 -16.18 -14.28 -3.78
C PHE A 99 -15.53 -14.79 -2.50
N LEU A 100 -15.53 -16.10 -2.32
CA LEU A 100 -14.83 -16.79 -1.24
C LEU A 100 -13.54 -17.48 -1.72
N LEU A 101 -13.19 -17.33 -2.99
CA LEU A 101 -12.00 -17.94 -3.59
C LEU A 101 -11.33 -16.96 -4.52
N LEU A 102 -10.06 -16.66 -4.24
CA LEU A 102 -9.19 -15.89 -5.12
C LEU A 102 -8.14 -16.82 -5.72
N ASP A 103 -8.26 -17.14 -7.00
CA ASP A 103 -7.25 -17.92 -7.70
C ASP A 103 -6.10 -17.06 -8.23
N ALA A 104 -4.97 -17.72 -8.46
CA ALA A 104 -3.77 -17.05 -8.90
C ALA A 104 -3.90 -16.33 -10.25
N PRO A 105 -4.40 -16.98 -11.31
CA PRO A 105 -4.61 -16.31 -12.60
C PRO A 105 -5.47 -15.06 -12.51
N TRP A 106 -6.54 -15.08 -11.71
CA TRP A 106 -7.45 -13.94 -11.55
C TRP A 106 -6.76 -12.75 -10.87
N VAL A 107 -6.02 -12.98 -9.77
CA VAL A 107 -5.28 -11.90 -9.08
C VAL A 107 -4.19 -11.33 -9.99
N GLU A 108 -3.46 -12.19 -10.69
CA GLU A 108 -2.42 -11.76 -11.63
C GLU A 108 -3.00 -10.93 -12.78
N HIS A 109 -4.14 -11.36 -13.32
CA HIS A 109 -4.87 -10.60 -14.35
C HIS A 109 -5.33 -9.24 -13.82
N LEU A 110 -5.95 -9.19 -12.64
CA LEU A 110 -6.36 -7.93 -12.00
C LEU A 110 -5.17 -6.96 -11.89
N TRP A 111 -4.02 -7.42 -11.44
CA TRP A 111 -2.84 -6.56 -11.30
C TRP A 111 -2.25 -6.12 -12.63
N GLN A 112 -2.13 -7.04 -13.60
CA GLN A 112 -1.46 -6.75 -14.87
C GLN A 112 -2.34 -5.95 -15.82
N VAL A 113 -3.62 -6.26 -15.87
CA VAL A 113 -4.58 -5.71 -16.85
C VAL A 113 -5.37 -4.57 -16.23
N ASP A 114 -6.14 -4.83 -15.17
CA ASP A 114 -7.05 -3.83 -14.60
C ASP A 114 -6.26 -2.71 -13.91
N MET A 115 -5.21 -3.06 -13.16
CA MET A 115 -4.37 -2.09 -12.44
C MET A 115 -3.12 -1.64 -13.20
N ARG A 116 -2.81 -2.26 -14.34
CA ARG A 116 -1.63 -1.94 -15.19
C ARG A 116 -0.28 -1.99 -14.46
N LEU A 117 -0.13 -2.87 -13.48
CA LEU A 117 1.10 -3.07 -12.70
C LEU A 117 2.08 -4.07 -13.37
N GLY A 118 1.73 -4.59 -14.54
CA GLY A 118 2.51 -5.59 -15.28
C GLY A 118 3.70 -5.00 -16.02
N GLN A 119 4.72 -4.49 -15.33
CA GLN A 119 6.01 -4.21 -15.95
C GLN A 119 6.82 -5.51 -16.15
N PRO A 120 7.66 -5.62 -17.20
CA PRO A 120 8.43 -6.85 -17.49
C PRO A 120 9.35 -7.35 -16.37
N ARG A 121 9.70 -6.49 -15.41
CA ARG A 121 10.57 -6.82 -14.26
C ARG A 121 9.78 -7.22 -13.01
N ASN A 122 8.46 -7.03 -12.99
CA ASN A 122 7.63 -7.41 -11.85
C ASN A 122 7.42 -8.92 -11.85
N ARG A 123 8.01 -9.60 -10.85
CA ARG A 123 7.81 -11.02 -10.63
C ARG A 123 6.42 -11.26 -10.02
N VAL A 124 5.38 -11.14 -10.86
CA VAL A 124 3.96 -11.13 -10.45
C VAL A 124 3.59 -12.36 -9.60
N GLU A 125 4.11 -13.54 -9.95
CA GLU A 125 3.87 -14.79 -9.22
C GLU A 125 4.41 -14.73 -7.78
N GLU A 126 5.54 -14.04 -7.57
CA GLU A 126 6.16 -13.85 -6.25
C GLU A 126 5.33 -12.91 -5.41
N ALA A 127 4.97 -11.77 -5.99
CA ALA A 127 4.11 -10.78 -5.35
C ALA A 127 2.76 -11.40 -4.95
N ARG A 128 2.17 -12.23 -5.80
CA ARG A 128 0.91 -12.93 -5.54
C ARG A 128 1.07 -13.94 -4.41
N THR A 129 2.12 -14.75 -4.47
CA THR A 129 2.37 -15.74 -3.42
C THR A 129 2.60 -15.06 -2.08
N PHE A 130 3.30 -13.93 -2.07
CA PHE A 130 3.51 -13.14 -0.87
C PHE A 130 2.20 -12.52 -0.36
N PHE A 131 1.38 -11.93 -1.23
CA PHE A 131 0.03 -11.46 -0.89
C PHE A 131 -0.83 -12.54 -0.22
N PHE A 132 -0.94 -13.74 -0.82
CA PHE A 132 -1.74 -14.82 -0.23
C PHE A 132 -1.23 -15.27 1.13
N ARG A 133 0.10 -15.35 1.32
CA ARG A 133 0.68 -15.68 2.63
C ARG A 133 0.37 -14.62 3.68
N MET A 134 0.41 -13.34 3.29
CA MET A 134 0.10 -12.23 4.20
C MET A 134 -1.39 -12.21 4.57
N ALA A 135 -2.28 -12.47 3.61
CA ALA A 135 -3.71 -12.58 3.86
C ALA A 135 -4.05 -13.77 4.79
N ASP A 136 -3.39 -14.91 4.62
CA ASP A 136 -3.50 -16.07 5.52
C ASP A 136 -3.02 -15.70 6.93
N GLU A 137 -1.85 -15.08 7.08
CA GLU A 137 -1.35 -14.68 8.39
C GLU A 137 -2.26 -13.64 9.07
N ALA A 138 -2.84 -12.73 8.29
CA ALA A 138 -3.84 -11.76 8.73
C ALA A 138 -5.16 -12.43 9.16
N GLY A 139 -5.35 -13.71 8.85
CA GLY A 139 -6.55 -14.47 9.19
C GLY A 139 -7.74 -14.09 8.31
N LEU A 140 -7.50 -13.75 7.04
CA LEU A 140 -8.56 -13.45 6.06
C LEU A 140 -9.04 -14.71 5.32
N GLY A 141 -8.33 -15.83 5.50
CA GLY A 141 -8.58 -17.07 4.82
C GLY A 141 -7.39 -18.01 4.90
N VAL A 142 -7.38 -19.05 4.07
CA VAL A 142 -6.35 -20.09 4.02
C VAL A 142 -5.65 -20.08 2.68
N PHE A 143 -4.32 -19.90 2.68
CA PHE A 143 -3.53 -19.98 1.47
C PHE A 143 -3.27 -21.44 1.08
N ARG A 144 -3.66 -21.80 -0.16
CA ARG A 144 -3.42 -23.13 -0.74
C ARG A 144 -2.47 -23.04 -1.92
N ARG A 145 -1.34 -23.73 -1.83
CA ARG A 145 -0.43 -23.91 -2.96
C ARG A 145 -1.04 -24.92 -3.95
N GLY A 146 -1.05 -24.56 -5.23
CA GLY A 146 -1.57 -25.42 -6.29
C GLY A 146 -0.80 -26.73 -6.40
N VAL A 147 -1.53 -27.84 -6.46
CA VAL A 147 -1.00 -29.20 -6.70
C VAL A 147 -1.99 -29.97 -7.59
N ARG A 148 -1.47 -30.90 -8.41
CA ARG A 148 -2.29 -31.83 -9.23
C ARG A 148 -3.41 -31.16 -10.05
N GLY A 149 -3.07 -30.10 -10.80
CA GLY A 149 -4.01 -29.40 -11.67
C GLY A 149 -4.89 -28.36 -10.97
N GLN A 150 -4.80 -28.20 -9.64
CA GLN A 150 -5.41 -27.08 -8.95
C GLN A 150 -4.52 -25.84 -9.00
N THR A 151 -5.12 -24.67 -9.21
CA THR A 151 -4.43 -23.39 -9.15
C THR A 151 -4.04 -23.06 -7.71
N THR A 152 -2.97 -22.27 -7.59
CA THR A 152 -2.64 -21.64 -6.31
C THR A 152 -3.73 -20.63 -5.99
N ARG A 153 -4.22 -20.61 -4.75
CA ARG A 153 -5.41 -19.83 -4.39
C ARG A 153 -5.43 -19.43 -2.92
N LEU A 154 -6.27 -18.46 -2.60
CA LEU A 154 -6.66 -18.07 -1.25
C LEU A 154 -8.15 -18.38 -1.07
N GLU A 155 -8.46 -19.28 -0.13
CA GLU A 155 -9.82 -19.61 0.28
C GLU A 155 -10.19 -18.63 1.40
N LEU A 156 -11.01 -17.62 1.11
CA LEU A 156 -11.40 -16.58 2.07
C LEU A 156 -12.40 -17.13 3.09
N ASP A 157 -12.36 -16.59 4.31
CA ASP A 157 -13.35 -16.91 5.33
C ASP A 157 -14.75 -16.40 4.93
N GLU A 158 -15.80 -17.12 5.33
CA GLU A 158 -17.19 -16.78 4.99
C GLU A 158 -17.59 -15.38 5.50
N ASP A 159 -17.04 -14.97 6.64
CA ASP A 159 -17.29 -13.67 7.27
C ASP A 159 -16.34 -12.55 6.80
N ILE A 160 -15.59 -12.75 5.71
CA ILE A 160 -14.60 -11.78 5.20
C ILE A 160 -15.17 -10.37 5.01
N GLY A 161 -16.42 -10.27 4.53
CA GLY A 161 -17.09 -8.98 4.36
C GLY A 161 -17.27 -8.23 5.68
N ALA A 162 -17.65 -8.94 6.75
CA ALA A 162 -17.80 -8.35 8.08
C ALA A 162 -16.43 -7.96 8.68
N MET A 163 -15.40 -8.77 8.44
CA MET A 163 -14.03 -8.51 8.90
C MET A 163 -13.41 -7.28 8.23
N LEU A 164 -13.60 -7.10 6.92
CA LEU A 164 -12.96 -6.02 6.15
C LEU A 164 -13.76 -4.71 6.16
N ARG A 165 -15.08 -4.74 6.38
CA ARG A 165 -15.93 -3.54 6.36
C ARG A 165 -15.40 -2.37 7.21
N PRO A 166 -14.94 -2.56 8.47
CA PRO A 166 -14.41 -1.47 9.30
C PRO A 166 -13.18 -0.76 8.73
N PHE A 167 -12.46 -1.41 7.82
CA PHE A 167 -11.25 -0.90 7.19
C PHE A 167 -11.53 -0.33 5.80
N LEU A 168 -12.43 -0.95 5.03
CA LEU A 168 -12.82 -0.47 3.70
C LEU A 168 -13.58 0.86 3.76
N GLU A 169 -14.39 1.06 4.80
CA GLU A 169 -15.13 2.30 5.05
C GLU A 169 -14.24 3.47 5.50
N ARG A 170 -12.99 3.21 5.90
CA ARG A 170 -12.03 4.27 6.17
C ARG A 170 -11.49 4.81 4.84
N PRO A 171 -11.56 6.13 4.59
CA PRO A 171 -10.91 6.70 3.42
C PRO A 171 -9.41 6.37 3.48
N SER A 172 -8.90 5.70 2.44
CA SER A 172 -7.47 5.42 2.31
C SER A 172 -6.70 6.74 2.35
N SER A 173 -6.06 7.03 3.49
CA SER A 173 -5.14 8.14 3.63
C SER A 173 -3.86 7.74 2.89
N ARG A 174 -3.79 8.05 1.59
CA ARG A 174 -2.63 7.71 0.76
C ARG A 174 -1.43 8.57 1.15
N ILE A 175 -0.29 7.93 1.41
CA ILE A 175 1.02 8.47 1.08
C ILE A 175 1.40 7.86 -0.27
N VAL A 176 1.39 8.67 -1.33
CA VAL A 176 1.90 8.27 -2.64
C VAL A 176 3.42 8.46 -2.61
N VAL A 177 4.17 7.38 -2.45
CA VAL A 177 5.60 7.40 -2.77
C VAL A 177 5.71 7.35 -4.29
N ALA A 178 5.76 8.53 -4.91
CA ALA A 178 6.10 8.65 -6.32
C ALA A 178 7.60 8.31 -6.47
N THR A 179 7.89 7.11 -6.96
CA THR A 179 9.24 6.77 -7.41
C THR A 179 9.55 7.64 -8.63
N GLN A 180 10.39 8.67 -8.46
CA GLN A 180 10.84 9.48 -9.59
C GLN A 180 11.66 8.63 -10.57
N PRO A 181 11.39 8.68 -11.88
CA PRO A 181 12.36 8.26 -12.87
C PRO A 181 13.42 9.35 -13.07
N SER A 182 14.68 8.99 -12.83
CA SER A 182 15.91 9.75 -13.09
C SER A 182 16.20 9.85 -14.60
N ASP A 183 16.54 11.07 -15.06
CA ASP A 183 17.23 11.53 -16.30
C ASP A 183 16.81 10.92 -17.67
N ALA A 184 16.57 11.60 -18.79
CA ALA A 184 16.63 12.97 -19.37
C ALA A 184 15.93 12.87 -20.77
N PRO A 185 15.95 13.84 -21.73
CA PRO A 185 16.23 15.29 -21.72
C PRO A 185 15.01 16.14 -22.19
N GLU A 186 15.17 17.48 -22.13
CA GLU A 186 14.21 18.48 -22.63
C GLU A 186 13.84 18.28 -24.11
N LEU A 187 12.54 18.27 -24.42
CA LEU A 187 12.02 18.54 -25.76
C LEU A 187 10.77 19.41 -25.70
N GLN A 188 10.82 20.43 -26.54
CA GLN A 188 9.99 21.62 -26.67
C GLN A 188 8.47 21.39 -26.71
N SER A 189 7.76 22.33 -26.10
CA SER A 189 6.31 22.51 -26.16
C SER A 189 5.81 22.83 -27.56
N VAL A 190 4.78 22.11 -28.03
CA VAL A 190 3.77 22.67 -28.94
C VAL A 190 2.40 22.07 -28.63
N GLY A 191 1.46 22.92 -28.22
CA GLY A 191 0.09 22.95 -28.75
C GLY A 191 -0.95 21.93 -28.25
N ASP A 192 -1.74 22.39 -27.27
CA ASP A 192 -3.20 22.32 -27.22
C ASP A 192 -3.94 20.96 -27.16
N SER A 193 -4.51 20.68 -25.98
CA SER A 193 -5.96 20.44 -25.76
C SER A 193 -6.16 19.82 -24.38
N ALA A 194 -6.63 20.62 -23.42
CA ALA A 194 -7.17 20.12 -22.15
C ALA A 194 -8.61 19.59 -22.35
N PRO A 195 -9.04 18.66 -21.49
CA PRO A 195 -10.26 18.93 -20.76
C PRO A 195 -10.16 18.66 -19.24
N ALA A 196 -10.78 19.57 -18.50
CA ALA A 196 -11.45 19.43 -17.20
C ALA A 196 -10.64 19.09 -15.92
N GLU A 197 -10.22 20.16 -15.25
CA GLU A 197 -10.36 20.42 -13.80
C GLU A 197 -9.78 19.42 -12.78
N ALA A 198 -8.47 19.20 -12.81
CA ALA A 198 -7.71 18.87 -11.61
C ALA A 198 -7.36 20.16 -10.85
N LEU A 199 -8.07 20.46 -9.77
CA LEU A 199 -7.79 21.63 -8.94
C LEU A 199 -6.56 21.37 -8.07
N SER A 200 -5.44 22.01 -8.40
CA SER A 200 -4.20 21.93 -7.62
C SER A 200 -4.20 23.06 -6.59
N VAL A 201 -4.49 22.74 -5.32
CA VAL A 201 -4.49 23.73 -4.23
C VAL A 201 -3.17 23.63 -3.46
N PRO A 202 -2.30 24.64 -3.50
CA PRO A 202 -1.12 24.69 -2.64
C PRO A 202 -1.56 25.02 -1.21
N MET A 203 -1.28 24.12 -0.27
CA MET A 203 -1.56 24.35 1.15
C MET A 203 -0.24 24.53 1.90
N THR A 204 -0.09 25.65 2.61
CA THR A 204 1.04 25.88 3.51
C THR A 204 0.61 25.51 4.92
N ILE A 205 1.09 24.36 5.42
CA ILE A 205 0.73 23.84 6.74
C ILE A 205 1.66 24.40 7.83
N ALA A 206 2.90 24.76 7.44
CA ALA A 206 3.90 25.42 8.27
C ALA A 206 4.88 26.21 7.37
N PRO A 207 5.65 27.19 7.91
CA PRO A 207 6.64 27.92 7.12
C PRO A 207 7.63 26.96 6.47
N GLY A 208 7.70 26.96 5.13
CA GLY A 208 8.61 26.12 4.35
C GLY A 208 8.08 24.73 3.96
N ILE A 209 6.84 24.37 4.32
CA ILE A 209 6.20 23.12 3.89
C ILE A 209 5.03 23.44 2.97
N THR A 210 5.21 23.20 1.67
CA THR A 210 4.16 23.28 0.65
C THR A 210 3.67 21.87 0.34
N VAL A 211 2.39 21.62 0.57
CA VAL A 211 1.75 20.35 0.20
C VAL A 211 0.87 20.57 -1.04
N THR A 212 1.09 19.75 -2.06
CA THR A 212 0.25 19.72 -3.27
C THR A 212 -0.68 18.51 -3.19
N ILE A 213 -1.98 18.76 -3.13
CA ILE A 213 -3.01 17.71 -3.12
C ILE A 213 -3.66 17.70 -4.50
N GLN A 214 -3.65 16.54 -5.17
CA GLN A 214 -4.42 16.29 -6.39
C GLN A 214 -5.65 15.45 -6.05
N VAL A 215 -6.83 16.00 -6.31
CA VAL A 215 -8.11 15.32 -6.09
C VAL A 215 -8.87 15.26 -7.41
N ASP A 216 -9.29 14.06 -7.78
CA ASP A 216 -10.24 13.85 -8.87
C ASP A 216 -11.66 14.06 -8.32
N MET A 217 -12.38 15.01 -8.90
CA MET A 217 -13.71 15.46 -8.46
C MET A 217 -14.79 15.16 -9.50
N THR A 218 -14.48 14.33 -10.51
CA THR A 218 -15.35 14.05 -11.67
C THR A 218 -16.74 13.53 -11.25
N ASP A 219 -16.83 12.80 -10.15
CA ASP A 219 -18.07 12.20 -9.64
C ASP A 219 -18.65 12.91 -8.39
N TRP A 220 -18.22 14.14 -8.10
CA TRP A 220 -18.65 14.85 -6.89
C TRP A 220 -19.85 15.74 -7.15
N ASP A 221 -20.82 15.72 -6.24
CA ASP A 221 -21.87 16.73 -6.20
C ASP A 221 -21.32 18.08 -5.69
N PHE A 222 -22.03 19.16 -6.03
CA PHE A 222 -21.59 20.52 -5.74
C PHE A 222 -21.44 20.79 -4.23
N GLU A 223 -22.27 20.17 -3.39
CA GLU A 223 -22.21 20.33 -1.94
C GLU A 223 -20.93 19.72 -1.35
N ARG A 224 -20.50 18.57 -1.88
CA ARG A 224 -19.25 17.90 -1.52
C ARG A 224 -18.03 18.70 -1.95
N ILE A 225 -18.09 19.34 -3.12
CA ILE A 225 -17.06 20.26 -3.62
C ILE A 225 -16.90 21.46 -2.67
N GLU A 226 -17.99 22.12 -2.30
CA GLU A 226 -17.95 23.30 -1.40
C GLU A 226 -17.40 22.97 -0.02
N ARG A 227 -17.82 21.82 0.56
CA ARG A 227 -17.29 21.37 1.87
C ARG A 227 -15.79 21.09 1.82
N PHE A 228 -15.31 20.50 0.73
CA PHE A 228 -13.87 20.25 0.56
C PHE A 228 -13.09 21.55 0.41
N LEU A 229 -13.56 22.50 -0.39
CA LEU A 229 -12.93 23.82 -0.55
C LEU A 229 -12.89 24.61 0.76
N ALA A 230 -13.96 24.53 1.57
CA ALA A 230 -14.00 25.12 2.91
C ALA A 230 -12.98 24.48 3.86
N LEU A 231 -12.82 23.14 3.79
CA LEU A 231 -11.86 22.39 4.61
C LEU A 231 -10.41 22.77 4.29
N VAL A 232 -10.07 22.96 3.01
CA VAL A 232 -8.71 23.34 2.58
C VAL A 232 -8.45 24.85 2.68
N GLY A 233 -9.35 25.61 3.31
CA GLY A 233 -9.18 27.05 3.55
C GLY A 233 -9.36 27.92 2.32
N HIS A 234 -9.90 27.39 1.22
CA HIS A 234 -10.13 28.15 -0.01
C HIS A 234 -11.44 28.95 0.12
N ARG A 235 -11.38 30.13 0.73
CA ARG A 235 -12.47 31.11 0.59
C ARG A 235 -12.44 31.68 -0.82
N ARG A 236 -13.54 31.51 -1.55
CA ARG A 236 -13.83 32.24 -2.79
C ARG A 236 -13.72 33.75 -2.47
N GLN A 237 -12.69 34.42 -2.98
CA GLN A 237 -12.70 35.89 -3.03
C GLN A 237 -13.78 36.26 -4.04
N GLY A 238 -14.91 36.77 -3.53
CA GLY A 238 -15.93 37.38 -4.36
C GLY A 238 -15.44 38.72 -4.91
N GLY A 239 -15.61 38.88 -6.21
CA GLY A 239 -15.31 40.08 -7.02
C GLY A 239 -15.44 39.73 -8.48
#